data_AF-A0A0A0D858-F1
#
_entry.id   AF-A0A0A0D858-F1
#
_cell.length_a   1.000
_cell.length_b   1.000
_cell.length_c   1.000
_cell.angle_alpha   90.00
_cell.angle_beta   90.00
_cell.angle_gamma   90.00
#
_symmetry.space_group_name_H-M   'P 1'
#
loop_
_entity.id
_entity.type
_entity.pdbx_description
1 polymer ?
#
loop_
_entity_poly.entity_id
_entity_poly.type
_entity_poly.pdbx_seq_one_letter_code
_entity_poly.pdbx_strand_id
1 'polypeptide(L)'
;MSAGAQVILRTVQRIYDAAMEPQDWPHCLDSVRDLVGGSHAVFTTTTADGVQLSTCSRMDVRQHGARCDRILHSDFWAEQMRRFPTGAARTQSSLVPVPDYERTDFYQQLIRPIGGGLAAVAVPWRGPSSWTAVRVCRPLHERDFGPEELNRLQVLVPHLAKAGKLNRRLASVDPRATGALAAIDALGLGLILLDRHGRPAYRNERAEAIIAARDGLLADAYGIATTLPAQTRALHQAIAAAMLLAGGPDSADDALTHAAAAMLRIPVSRRPPNGPLILTVVPAPTAGRGPAPGEPGAVAVLISDPDRRSRIDTAGLASAYGLTRRESDLAALIADGFGPAEAAESLGISIGTARHYLKQVFEKTETHRQAELVRLLLHSFIAPDSGAAAGR
;
A
#
# COMPACT_ATOMS: atom_id res chain seq x y z
N MET A 1 -38.27 6.68 21.85
CA MET A 1 -37.28 5.60 21.66
C MET A 1 -37.02 4.95 23.00
N SER A 2 -36.97 3.61 23.10
CA SER A 2 -36.59 2.94 24.34
C SER A 2 -35.10 3.17 24.67
N ALA A 3 -34.72 3.05 25.94
CA ALA A 3 -33.32 3.18 26.37
C ALA A 3 -32.39 2.21 25.59
N GLY A 4 -32.86 1.00 25.30
CA GLY A 4 -32.11 0.01 24.50
C GLY A 4 -31.86 0.45 23.06
N ALA A 5 -32.84 1.07 22.40
CA ALA A 5 -32.67 1.58 21.03
C ALA A 5 -31.64 2.72 20.95
N GLN A 6 -31.58 3.58 21.97
CA GLN A 6 -30.58 4.64 22.06
C GLN A 6 -29.16 4.12 22.27
N VAL A 7 -28.98 3.01 22.99
CA VAL A 7 -27.65 2.39 23.16
C VAL A 7 -27.20 1.76 21.84
N ILE A 8 -28.08 1.05 21.13
CA ILE A 8 -27.77 0.46 19.82
C ILE A 8 -27.33 1.55 18.82
N LEU A 9 -28.09 2.63 18.71
CA LEU A 9 -27.77 3.74 17.80
C LEU A 9 -26.41 4.37 18.11
N ARG A 10 -26.10 4.58 19.40
CA ARG A 10 -24.78 5.08 19.83
C ARG A 10 -23.65 4.12 19.48
N THR A 11 -23.85 2.82 19.66
CA THR A 11 -22.85 1.81 19.25
C THR A 11 -22.66 1.81 17.72
N VAL A 12 -23.74 1.96 16.94
CA VAL A 12 -23.65 2.07 15.48
C VAL A 12 -22.87 3.33 15.05
N GLN A 13 -23.09 4.49 15.69
CA GLN A 13 -22.31 5.69 15.44
C GLN A 13 -20.82 5.46 15.70
N ARG A 14 -20.47 4.89 16.87
CA ARG A 14 -19.07 4.56 17.20
C ARG A 14 -18.41 3.59 16.22
N ILE A 15 -19.17 2.68 15.61
CA ILE A 15 -18.65 1.80 14.54
C ILE A 15 -18.25 2.61 13.30
N TYR A 16 -19.02 3.62 12.93
CA TYR A 16 -18.69 4.48 11.78
C TYR A 16 -17.59 5.49 12.10
N ASP A 17 -17.60 6.08 13.30
CA ASP A 17 -16.53 6.97 13.76
C ASP A 17 -15.19 6.23 13.73
N ALA A 18 -15.11 5.02 14.31
CA ALA A 18 -13.92 4.18 14.26
C ALA A 18 -13.53 3.70 12.85
N ALA A 19 -14.48 3.67 11.91
CA ALA A 19 -14.18 3.36 10.51
C ALA A 19 -13.41 4.50 9.83
N MET A 20 -13.66 5.76 10.25
CA MET A 20 -12.98 6.96 9.76
C MET A 20 -11.70 7.26 10.55
N GLU A 21 -11.72 7.02 11.86
CA GLU A 21 -10.63 7.26 12.81
C GLU A 21 -10.20 5.93 13.48
N PRO A 22 -9.17 5.23 12.96
CA PRO A 22 -8.80 3.91 13.46
C PRO A 22 -8.43 3.85 14.95
N GLN A 23 -7.99 4.97 15.54
CA GLN A 23 -7.72 5.08 16.97
C GLN A 23 -8.92 4.79 17.87
N ASP A 24 -10.15 4.92 17.36
CA ASP A 24 -11.37 4.77 18.17
C ASP A 24 -11.89 3.34 18.25
N TRP A 25 -11.28 2.39 17.52
CA TRP A 25 -11.68 0.98 17.54
C TRP A 25 -11.75 0.35 18.94
N PRO A 26 -10.80 0.59 19.88
CA PRO A 26 -10.91 0.09 21.24
C PRO A 26 -12.19 0.55 21.97
N HIS A 27 -12.53 1.84 21.87
CA HIS A 27 -13.73 2.42 22.48
C HIS A 27 -15.03 1.97 21.80
N CYS A 28 -14.99 1.78 20.48
CA CYS A 28 -16.08 1.12 19.77
C CYS A 28 -16.29 -0.30 20.31
N LEU A 29 -15.22 -1.07 20.49
CA LEU A 29 -15.31 -2.44 20.97
C LEU A 29 -15.78 -2.54 22.44
N ASP A 30 -15.43 -1.58 23.29
CA ASP A 30 -16.03 -1.42 24.63
C ASP A 30 -17.56 -1.30 24.56
N SER A 31 -18.07 -0.53 23.59
CA SER A 31 -19.50 -0.29 23.40
C SER A 31 -20.22 -1.54 22.90
N VAL A 32 -19.56 -2.31 22.03
CA VAL A 32 -20.06 -3.62 21.56
C VAL A 32 -20.12 -4.61 22.72
N ARG A 33 -19.06 -4.69 23.54
CA ARG A 33 -19.01 -5.52 24.75
C ARG A 33 -20.16 -5.19 25.69
N ASP A 34 -20.34 -3.90 26.03
CA ASP A 34 -21.36 -3.47 27.00
C ASP A 34 -22.78 -3.71 26.51
N LEU A 35 -23.03 -3.50 25.21
CA LEU A 35 -24.35 -3.75 24.61
C LEU A 35 -24.73 -5.24 24.64
N VAL A 36 -23.76 -6.12 24.38
CA VAL A 36 -23.98 -7.58 24.32
C VAL A 36 -23.90 -8.24 25.71
N GLY A 37 -23.15 -7.67 26.65
CA GLY A 37 -22.99 -8.17 28.02
C GLY A 37 -21.88 -9.20 28.19
N GLY A 38 -20.65 -8.85 27.78
CA GLY A 38 -19.45 -9.68 27.98
C GLY A 38 -18.41 -9.08 28.93
N SER A 39 -17.44 -9.89 29.36
CA SER A 39 -16.30 -9.43 30.16
C SER A 39 -15.26 -8.68 29.32
N HIS A 40 -15.04 -9.16 28.10
CA HIS A 40 -14.14 -8.55 27.11
C HIS A 40 -14.68 -8.76 25.69
N ALA A 41 -14.12 -8.02 24.75
CA ALA A 41 -14.40 -8.22 23.34
C ALA A 41 -13.12 -8.18 22.51
N VAL A 42 -13.14 -8.91 21.41
CA VAL A 42 -11.98 -9.12 20.54
C VAL A 42 -12.41 -8.93 19.09
N PHE A 43 -11.63 -8.16 18.35
CA PHE A 43 -11.76 -8.01 16.91
C PHE A 43 -10.54 -8.63 16.23
N THR A 44 -10.77 -9.64 15.39
CA THR A 44 -9.70 -10.36 14.68
C THR A 44 -9.89 -10.25 13.18
N THR A 45 -8.77 -10.17 12.47
CA THR A 45 -8.71 -10.32 11.02
C THR A 45 -8.01 -11.63 10.70
N THR A 46 -8.58 -12.43 9.80
CA THR A 46 -7.97 -13.69 9.34
C THR A 46 -7.58 -13.53 7.89
N THR A 47 -6.32 -13.83 7.55
CA THR A 47 -5.77 -13.85 6.18
C THR A 47 -5.24 -15.25 5.84
N ALA A 48 -4.57 -15.40 4.69
CA ALA A 48 -3.83 -16.62 4.35
C ALA A 48 -2.69 -16.91 5.35
N ASP A 49 -2.13 -15.86 5.96
CA ASP A 49 -0.97 -15.91 6.86
C ASP A 49 -1.36 -16.29 8.30
N GLY A 50 -2.66 -16.38 8.59
CA GLY A 50 -3.18 -16.76 9.91
C GLY A 50 -4.21 -15.77 10.47
N VAL A 51 -4.47 -15.88 11.77
CA VAL A 51 -5.39 -14.97 12.48
C VAL A 51 -4.58 -13.91 13.21
N GLN A 52 -4.99 -12.65 13.09
CA GLN A 52 -4.35 -11.52 13.78
C GLN A 52 -5.38 -10.81 14.67
N LEU A 53 -4.94 -10.42 15.86
CA LEU A 53 -5.68 -9.52 16.73
C LEU A 53 -5.57 -8.09 16.19
N SER A 54 -6.70 -7.50 15.80
CA SER A 54 -6.71 -6.10 15.35
C SER A 54 -6.92 -5.14 16.53
N THR A 55 -7.83 -5.46 17.44
CA THR A 55 -8.05 -4.71 18.68
C THR A 55 -8.79 -5.55 19.71
N CYS A 56 -8.76 -5.13 20.97
CA CYS A 56 -9.48 -5.75 22.07
C CYS A 56 -9.97 -4.73 23.09
N SER A 57 -10.98 -5.12 23.84
CA SER A 57 -11.61 -4.35 24.91
C SER A 57 -11.35 -5.04 26.23
N ARG A 58 -10.84 -4.31 27.24
CA ARG A 58 -10.54 -4.81 28.61
C ARG A 58 -9.68 -6.08 28.66
N MET A 59 -8.79 -6.26 27.69
CA MET A 59 -7.80 -7.33 27.69
C MET A 59 -6.40 -6.70 27.69
N ASP A 60 -5.59 -6.98 28.71
CA ASP A 60 -4.20 -6.50 28.77
C ASP A 60 -3.31 -7.39 27.89
N VAL A 61 -3.11 -6.96 26.65
CA VAL A 61 -2.26 -7.67 25.68
C VAL A 61 -0.79 -7.66 26.11
N ARG A 62 -0.34 -6.72 26.95
CA ARG A 62 1.05 -6.69 27.43
C ARG A 62 1.30 -7.75 28.50
N GLN A 63 0.32 -8.00 29.36
CA GLN A 63 0.39 -9.07 30.37
C GLN A 63 0.21 -10.48 29.79
N HIS A 64 -0.45 -10.59 28.63
CA HIS A 64 -0.82 -11.89 28.04
C HIS A 64 -0.30 -12.11 26.61
N GLY A 65 0.60 -11.26 26.10
CA GLY A 65 1.03 -11.22 24.69
C GLY A 65 1.45 -12.58 24.12
N ALA A 66 2.36 -13.29 24.78
CA ALA A 66 2.84 -14.61 24.33
C ALA A 66 1.75 -15.71 24.35
N ARG A 67 0.68 -15.53 25.13
CA ARG A 67 -0.47 -16.45 25.15
C ARG A 67 -1.50 -16.06 24.08
N CYS A 68 -1.79 -14.76 23.93
CA CYS A 68 -2.62 -14.25 22.84
C CYS A 68 -2.06 -14.67 21.48
N ASP A 69 -0.74 -14.59 21.31
CA ASP A 69 -0.06 -15.03 20.10
C ASP A 69 -0.28 -16.53 19.83
N ARG A 70 -0.07 -17.39 20.84
CA ARG A 70 -0.36 -18.84 20.72
C ARG A 70 -1.84 -19.16 20.47
N ILE A 71 -2.77 -18.35 20.97
CA ILE A 71 -4.21 -18.50 20.69
C ILE A 71 -4.47 -18.25 19.20
N LEU A 72 -3.94 -17.16 18.68
CA LEU A 72 -4.15 -16.73 17.30
C LEU A 72 -3.53 -17.69 16.27
N HIS A 73 -2.40 -18.32 16.61
CA HIS A 73 -1.70 -19.30 15.79
C HIS A 73 -2.13 -20.76 16.04
N SER A 74 -3.18 -20.99 16.84
CA SER A 74 -3.66 -22.35 17.08
C SER A 74 -4.51 -22.88 15.93
N ASP A 75 -4.20 -24.10 15.47
CA ASP A 75 -5.02 -24.83 14.48
C ASP A 75 -6.48 -24.97 14.93
N PHE A 76 -6.70 -25.21 16.22
CA PHE A 76 -8.04 -25.30 16.79
C PHE A 76 -8.82 -23.99 16.57
N TRP A 77 -8.19 -22.85 16.83
CA TRP A 77 -8.81 -21.54 16.64
C TRP A 77 -9.10 -21.26 15.16
N ALA A 78 -8.13 -21.51 14.28
CA ALA A 78 -8.27 -21.31 12.84
C ALA A 78 -9.41 -22.15 12.24
N GLU A 79 -9.51 -23.42 12.64
CA GLU A 79 -10.56 -24.32 12.17
C GLU A 79 -11.95 -23.89 12.64
N GLN A 80 -12.09 -23.54 13.93
CA GLN A 80 -13.35 -23.00 14.46
C GLN A 80 -13.78 -21.75 13.71
N MET A 81 -12.84 -20.87 13.44
CA MET A 81 -13.06 -19.61 12.72
C MET A 81 -13.59 -19.85 11.30
N ARG A 82 -13.13 -20.87 10.58
CA ARG A 82 -13.64 -21.19 9.24
C ARG A 82 -15.11 -21.65 9.23
N ARG A 83 -15.60 -22.25 10.31
CA ARG A 83 -16.95 -22.83 10.40
C ARG A 83 -18.06 -21.82 10.70
N PHE A 84 -17.74 -20.62 11.15
CA PHE A 84 -18.77 -19.61 11.45
C PHE A 84 -19.42 -19.03 10.18
N PRO A 85 -20.75 -18.97 10.09
CA PRO A 85 -21.43 -18.38 8.94
C PRO A 85 -21.21 -16.86 8.86
N THR A 86 -21.02 -16.37 7.63
CA THR A 86 -20.95 -14.92 7.36
C THR A 86 -22.31 -14.27 7.58
N GLY A 87 -22.33 -13.08 8.18
CA GLY A 87 -23.53 -12.26 8.34
C GLY A 87 -24.42 -12.67 9.52
N ALA A 88 -24.04 -13.67 10.31
CA ALA A 88 -24.81 -14.13 11.46
C ALA A 88 -24.01 -14.11 12.76
N ALA A 89 -24.67 -13.74 13.86
CA ALA A 89 -24.18 -13.87 15.22
C ALA A 89 -24.56 -15.25 15.78
N ARG A 90 -23.60 -15.99 16.34
CA ARG A 90 -23.80 -17.30 16.96
C ARG A 90 -22.95 -17.47 18.21
N THR A 91 -23.33 -18.37 19.09
CA THR A 91 -22.47 -18.78 20.19
C THR A 91 -21.35 -19.69 19.68
N GLN A 92 -20.19 -19.64 20.32
CA GLN A 92 -19.14 -20.64 20.12
C GLN A 92 -19.62 -22.06 20.46
N SER A 93 -20.44 -22.20 21.51
CA SER A 93 -21.02 -23.46 21.94
C SER A 93 -21.88 -24.14 20.88
N SER A 94 -22.44 -23.37 19.94
CA SER A 94 -23.23 -23.92 18.82
C SER A 94 -22.37 -24.67 17.78
N LEU A 95 -21.05 -24.46 17.79
CA LEU A 95 -20.10 -25.19 16.94
C LEU A 95 -19.33 -26.27 17.70
N VAL A 96 -18.92 -25.97 18.94
CA VAL A 96 -18.25 -26.94 19.82
C VAL A 96 -18.97 -26.93 21.16
N PRO A 97 -19.67 -28.03 21.52
CA PRO A 97 -20.34 -28.14 22.81
C PRO A 97 -19.38 -27.82 23.97
N VAL A 98 -19.89 -27.14 24.99
CA VAL A 98 -19.09 -26.70 26.15
C VAL A 98 -18.28 -27.83 26.80
N PRO A 99 -18.83 -29.04 27.03
CA PRO A 99 -18.07 -30.14 27.62
C PRO A 99 -16.86 -30.57 26.77
N ASP A 100 -16.98 -30.52 25.45
CA ASP A 100 -15.89 -30.88 24.54
C ASP A 100 -14.84 -29.76 24.50
N TYR A 101 -15.30 -28.50 24.44
CA TYR A 101 -14.44 -27.33 24.44
C TYR A 101 -13.58 -27.24 25.70
N GLU A 102 -14.19 -27.47 26.88
CA GLU A 102 -13.51 -27.41 28.17
C GLU A 102 -12.38 -28.45 28.31
N ARG A 103 -12.49 -29.57 27.59
CA ARG A 103 -11.47 -30.63 27.63
C ARG A 103 -10.29 -30.37 26.70
N THR A 104 -10.35 -29.35 25.86
CA THR A 104 -9.26 -29.04 24.91
C THR A 104 -8.06 -28.41 25.60
N ASP A 105 -6.85 -28.74 25.13
CA ASP A 105 -5.63 -28.03 25.52
C ASP A 105 -5.69 -26.55 25.16
N PHE A 106 -6.35 -26.22 24.05
CA PHE A 106 -6.63 -24.85 23.65
C PHE A 106 -7.35 -24.07 24.77
N TYR A 107 -8.42 -24.63 25.33
CA TYR A 107 -9.12 -23.98 26.43
C TYR A 107 -8.28 -23.97 27.72
N GLN A 108 -7.81 -25.14 28.17
CA GLN A 108 -7.17 -25.27 29.49
C GLN A 108 -5.87 -24.47 29.60
N GLN A 109 -5.05 -24.47 28.55
CA GLN A 109 -3.72 -23.86 28.57
C GLN A 109 -3.72 -22.41 28.09
N LEU A 110 -4.67 -22.03 27.21
CA LEU A 110 -4.65 -20.73 26.55
C LEU A 110 -5.84 -19.82 26.91
N ILE A 111 -7.08 -20.31 26.94
CA ILE A 111 -8.26 -19.44 27.15
C ILE A 111 -8.61 -19.26 28.62
N ARG A 112 -8.58 -20.33 29.41
CA ARG A 112 -8.89 -20.29 30.85
C ARG A 112 -8.00 -19.32 31.64
N PRO A 113 -6.67 -19.27 31.42
CA PRO A 113 -5.79 -18.37 32.18
C PRO A 113 -6.02 -16.86 31.92
N ILE A 114 -6.71 -16.50 30.84
CA ILE A 114 -7.05 -15.11 30.52
C ILE A 114 -8.51 -14.76 30.87
N GLY A 115 -9.20 -15.63 31.62
CA GLY A 115 -10.59 -15.40 32.05
C GLY A 115 -11.63 -15.50 30.93
N GLY A 116 -11.30 -16.17 29.82
CA GLY A 116 -12.25 -16.46 28.74
C GLY A 116 -13.02 -17.76 28.94
N GLY A 117 -13.86 -18.11 27.97
CA GLY A 117 -14.54 -19.41 27.92
C GLY A 117 -15.66 -19.47 26.91
N LEU A 118 -16.65 -18.60 27.05
CA LEU A 118 -17.81 -18.51 26.16
C LEU A 118 -17.67 -17.30 25.25
N ALA A 119 -18.20 -17.38 24.02
CA ALA A 119 -18.17 -16.26 23.09
C ALA A 119 -19.44 -16.18 22.24
N ALA A 120 -20.01 -14.97 22.13
CA ALA A 120 -20.88 -14.58 21.04
C ALA A 120 -19.99 -14.10 19.88
N VAL A 121 -20.10 -14.76 18.73
CA VAL A 121 -19.22 -14.57 17.58
C VAL A 121 -20.04 -14.12 16.40
N ALA A 122 -19.59 -13.06 15.74
CA ALA A 122 -20.12 -12.62 14.46
C ALA A 122 -18.99 -12.52 13.44
N VAL A 123 -19.29 -12.96 12.22
CA VAL A 123 -18.41 -12.77 11.05
C VAL A 123 -19.09 -11.81 10.10
N PRO A 124 -18.88 -10.48 10.22
CA PRO A 124 -19.69 -9.52 9.48
C PRO A 124 -19.57 -9.64 7.98
N TRP A 125 -18.38 -9.99 7.50
CA TRP A 125 -18.09 -10.13 6.09
C TRP A 125 -16.90 -11.07 5.90
N ARG A 126 -16.98 -11.90 4.84
CA ARG A 126 -15.85 -12.68 4.34
C ARG A 126 -15.49 -12.22 2.94
N GLY A 127 -14.24 -11.81 2.77
CA GLY A 127 -13.65 -11.55 1.47
C GLY A 127 -12.97 -12.77 0.89
N PRO A 128 -12.48 -12.67 -0.35
CA PRO A 128 -11.80 -13.77 -1.02
C PRO A 128 -10.41 -14.12 -0.46
N SER A 129 -9.97 -13.44 0.60
CA SER A 129 -8.62 -13.58 1.17
C SER A 129 -8.50 -13.20 2.63
N SER A 130 -9.36 -12.28 3.06
CA SER A 130 -9.37 -11.75 4.39
C SER A 130 -10.80 -11.59 4.85
N TRP A 131 -11.00 -11.82 6.12
CA TRP A 131 -12.30 -11.69 6.75
C TRP A 131 -12.13 -11.35 8.22
N THR A 132 -13.15 -10.72 8.79
CA THR A 132 -13.09 -10.19 10.15
C THR A 132 -14.10 -10.89 11.03
N ALA A 133 -13.75 -11.10 12.29
CA ALA A 133 -14.71 -11.53 13.31
C ALA A 133 -14.69 -10.61 14.52
N VAL A 134 -15.88 -10.45 15.10
CA VAL A 134 -16.08 -9.81 16.39
C VAL A 134 -16.51 -10.88 17.36
N ARG A 135 -15.88 -10.89 18.54
CA ARG A 135 -16.18 -11.82 19.63
C ARG A 135 -16.45 -11.02 20.88
N VAL A 136 -17.58 -11.28 21.52
CA VAL A 136 -17.84 -10.83 22.88
C VAL A 136 -17.74 -12.05 23.77
N CYS A 137 -16.85 -12.00 24.74
CA CYS A 137 -16.43 -13.16 25.50
C CYS A 137 -16.83 -13.01 26.97
N ARG A 138 -17.02 -14.14 27.65
CA ARG A 138 -17.17 -14.21 29.11
C ARG A 138 -16.62 -15.53 29.67
N PRO A 139 -16.36 -15.61 30.99
CA PRO A 139 -15.84 -16.82 31.62
C PRO A 139 -16.77 -18.03 31.46
N LEU A 140 -16.20 -19.24 31.49
CA LEU A 140 -16.97 -20.48 31.34
C LEU A 140 -17.95 -20.77 32.49
N HIS A 141 -17.73 -20.18 33.68
CA HIS A 141 -18.61 -20.36 34.84
C HIS A 141 -19.90 -19.52 34.78
N GLU A 142 -20.00 -18.61 33.82
CA GLU A 142 -21.23 -17.86 33.56
C GLU A 142 -22.16 -18.62 32.60
N ARG A 143 -23.44 -18.21 32.53
CA ARG A 143 -24.37 -18.78 31.53
C ARG A 143 -23.89 -18.50 30.11
N ASP A 144 -24.38 -19.22 29.11
CA ASP A 144 -24.07 -18.90 27.70
C ASP A 144 -24.98 -17.83 27.10
N PHE A 145 -24.56 -17.22 26.00
CA PHE A 145 -25.22 -16.07 25.38
C PHE A 145 -26.59 -16.47 24.84
N GLY A 146 -27.62 -15.80 25.34
CA GLY A 146 -29.01 -16.07 25.01
C GLY A 146 -29.47 -15.35 23.73
N PRO A 147 -30.70 -15.63 23.27
CA PRO A 147 -31.24 -15.06 22.04
C PRO A 147 -31.27 -13.53 22.01
N GLU A 148 -31.54 -12.88 23.15
CA GLU A 148 -31.57 -11.42 23.24
C GLU A 148 -30.16 -10.81 23.05
N GLU A 149 -29.15 -11.39 23.70
CA GLU A 149 -27.74 -10.95 23.59
C GLU A 149 -27.23 -11.15 22.15
N LEU A 150 -27.54 -12.29 21.53
CA LEU A 150 -27.21 -12.57 20.13
C LEU A 150 -27.92 -11.62 19.17
N ASN A 151 -29.19 -11.28 19.43
CA ASN A 151 -29.94 -10.34 18.59
C ASN A 151 -29.32 -8.94 18.62
N ARG A 152 -28.84 -8.49 19.79
CA ARG A 152 -28.11 -7.21 19.89
C ARG A 152 -26.83 -7.22 19.05
N LEU A 153 -26.05 -8.30 19.08
CA LEU A 153 -24.88 -8.45 18.21
C LEU A 153 -25.27 -8.52 16.73
N GLN A 154 -26.35 -9.25 16.40
CA GLN A 154 -26.86 -9.42 15.04
C GLN A 154 -27.25 -8.09 14.40
N VAL A 155 -27.85 -7.16 15.14
CA VAL A 155 -28.19 -5.83 14.65
C VAL A 155 -26.93 -5.04 14.24
N LEU A 156 -25.79 -5.25 14.89
CA LEU A 156 -24.53 -4.57 14.55
C LEU A 156 -23.82 -5.15 13.33
N VAL A 157 -24.08 -6.42 12.99
CA VAL A 157 -23.42 -7.15 11.90
C VAL A 157 -23.38 -6.37 10.57
N PRO A 158 -24.50 -5.87 10.01
CA PRO A 158 -24.46 -5.12 8.76
C PRO A 158 -23.65 -3.83 8.84
N HIS A 159 -23.63 -3.18 10.02
CA HIS A 159 -22.86 -1.95 10.24
C HIS A 159 -21.36 -2.23 10.31
N LEU A 160 -20.96 -3.27 11.04
CA LEU A 160 -19.57 -3.74 11.09
C LEU A 160 -19.07 -4.16 9.71
N ALA A 161 -19.91 -4.84 8.91
CA ALA A 161 -19.57 -5.21 7.54
C ALA A 161 -19.36 -3.98 6.64
N LYS A 162 -20.22 -2.96 6.77
CA LYS A 162 -20.12 -1.72 5.98
C LYS A 162 -18.90 -0.88 6.41
N ALA A 163 -18.65 -0.75 7.71
CA ALA A 163 -17.48 -0.08 8.27
C ALA A 163 -16.17 -0.74 7.83
N GLY A 164 -16.08 -2.07 7.87
CA GLY A 164 -14.92 -2.81 7.37
C GLY A 164 -14.65 -2.57 5.88
N LYS A 165 -15.70 -2.54 5.05
CA LYS A 165 -15.57 -2.19 3.63
C LYS A 165 -15.11 -0.74 3.41
N LEU A 166 -15.60 0.20 4.22
CA LEU A 166 -15.21 1.61 4.17
C LEU A 166 -13.73 1.77 4.57
N ASN A 167 -13.32 1.17 5.69
CA ASN A 167 -11.94 1.22 6.16
C ASN A 167 -10.98 0.64 5.11
N ARG A 168 -11.34 -0.45 4.41
CA ARG A 168 -10.52 -0.98 3.30
C ARG A 168 -10.42 -0.02 2.11
N ARG A 169 -11.47 0.75 1.80
CA ARG A 169 -11.44 1.80 0.76
C ARG A 169 -10.66 3.05 1.20
N LEU A 170 -10.56 3.31 2.50
CA LEU A 170 -9.77 4.41 3.05
C LEU A 170 -8.31 4.02 3.26
N ALA A 171 -8.03 2.78 3.64
CA ALA A 171 -6.68 2.22 3.76
C ALA A 171 -5.94 2.12 2.42
N SER A 172 -6.66 2.11 1.29
CA SER A 172 -6.07 2.36 -0.03
C SER A 172 -5.58 3.81 -0.23
N VAL A 173 -5.67 4.67 0.78
CA VAL A 173 -5.18 6.06 0.84
C VAL A 173 -4.28 6.25 2.08
N ASP A 174 -3.18 5.48 2.20
CA ASP A 174 -2.15 5.68 3.24
C ASP A 174 -1.35 6.98 2.95
N PRO A 175 -1.18 7.92 3.91
CA PRO A 175 -0.38 9.13 3.71
C PRO A 175 1.08 8.86 3.31
N ARG A 176 1.70 7.77 3.79
CA ARG A 176 3.07 7.37 3.38
C ARG A 176 3.08 6.86 1.95
N ALA A 177 2.10 6.03 1.58
CA ALA A 177 1.91 5.60 0.20
C ALA A 177 1.60 6.80 -0.72
N THR A 178 0.77 7.74 -0.26
CA THR A 178 0.44 8.98 -0.97
C THR A 178 1.68 9.84 -1.17
N GLY A 179 2.53 9.99 -0.15
CA GLY A 179 3.81 10.69 -0.26
C GLY A 179 4.80 9.99 -1.21
N ALA A 180 4.88 8.67 -1.17
CA ALA A 180 5.71 7.90 -2.09
C ALA A 180 5.22 7.98 -3.54
N LEU A 181 3.90 7.91 -3.76
CA LEU A 181 3.28 8.09 -5.07
C LEU A 181 3.53 9.52 -5.59
N ALA A 182 3.36 10.54 -4.74
CA ALA A 182 3.65 11.92 -5.10
C ALA A 182 5.14 12.13 -5.43
N ALA A 183 6.06 11.43 -4.75
CA ALA A 183 7.48 11.47 -5.07
C ALA A 183 7.78 10.81 -6.44
N ILE A 184 7.11 9.71 -6.78
CA ILE A 184 7.25 9.05 -8.09
C ILE A 184 6.70 9.94 -9.21
N ASP A 185 5.57 10.60 -8.98
CA ASP A 185 4.99 11.57 -9.89
C ASP A 185 5.92 12.77 -10.09
N ALA A 186 6.50 13.28 -8.99
CA ALA A 186 7.52 14.32 -9.03
C ALA A 186 8.75 13.89 -9.83
N LEU A 187 9.18 12.62 -9.78
CA LEU A 187 10.27 12.11 -10.63
C LEU A 187 9.88 11.93 -12.11
N GLY A 188 8.61 12.18 -12.48
CA GLY A 188 8.11 12.07 -13.84
C GLY A 188 8.03 10.63 -14.36
N LEU A 189 8.04 9.63 -13.46
CA LEU A 189 8.01 8.21 -13.80
C LEU A 189 6.56 7.73 -13.95
N GLY A 190 6.32 6.85 -14.92
CA GLY A 190 5.08 6.06 -14.93
C GLY A 190 5.15 4.96 -13.88
N LEU A 191 4.07 4.72 -13.16
CA LEU A 191 3.96 3.64 -12.19
C LEU A 191 2.71 2.80 -12.47
N ILE A 192 2.92 1.49 -12.55
CA ILE A 192 1.84 0.50 -12.53
C ILE A 192 2.09 -0.44 -11.36
N LEU A 193 1.14 -0.53 -10.43
CA LEU A 193 1.16 -1.56 -9.38
C LEU A 193 0.33 -2.74 -9.83
N LEU A 194 0.93 -3.93 -9.80
CA LEU A 194 0.31 -5.18 -10.17
C LEU A 194 -0.15 -5.95 -8.92
N ASP A 195 -1.30 -6.61 -9.03
CA ASP A 195 -1.75 -7.60 -8.06
C ASP A 195 -0.94 -8.90 -8.19
N ARG A 196 -1.17 -9.87 -7.30
CA ARG A 196 -0.54 -11.21 -7.33
C ARG A 196 -0.82 -12.03 -8.59
N HIS A 197 -1.77 -11.61 -9.42
CA HIS A 197 -2.14 -12.25 -10.68
C HIS A 197 -1.54 -11.52 -11.89
N GLY A 198 -0.75 -10.46 -11.67
CA GLY A 198 -0.13 -9.66 -12.72
C GLY A 198 -1.06 -8.64 -13.36
N ARG A 199 -2.19 -8.37 -12.71
CA ARG A 199 -3.19 -7.44 -13.22
C ARG A 199 -2.95 -6.04 -12.64
N PRO A 200 -3.08 -4.97 -13.46
CA PRO A 200 -2.97 -3.61 -12.96
C PRO A 200 -4.02 -3.32 -11.89
N ALA A 201 -3.57 -3.09 -10.66
CA ALA A 201 -4.41 -2.66 -9.53
C ALA A 201 -4.40 -1.13 -9.38
N TYR A 202 -3.30 -0.49 -9.76
CA TYR A 202 -3.15 0.97 -9.75
C TYR A 202 -2.25 1.44 -10.89
N ARG A 203 -2.51 2.64 -11.38
CA ARG A 203 -1.71 3.36 -12.37
C ARG A 203 -1.69 4.83 -12.00
N ASN A 204 -0.52 5.47 -12.02
CA ASN A 204 -0.46 6.92 -11.89
C ASN A 204 -0.81 7.60 -13.23
N GLU A 205 -1.03 8.92 -13.18
CA GLU A 205 -1.40 9.72 -14.36
C GLU A 205 -0.40 9.55 -15.51
N ARG A 206 0.89 9.47 -15.17
CA ARG A 206 1.95 9.32 -16.17
C ARG A 206 1.90 7.97 -16.87
N ALA A 207 1.66 6.88 -16.16
CA ALA A 207 1.50 5.56 -16.77
C ALA A 207 0.30 5.54 -17.72
N GLU A 208 -0.84 6.13 -17.32
CA GLU A 208 -2.02 6.21 -18.18
C GLU A 208 -1.76 7.01 -19.46
N ALA A 209 -1.03 8.14 -19.37
CA ALA A 209 -0.65 8.91 -20.55
C ALA A 209 0.23 8.10 -21.53
N ILE A 210 1.18 7.31 -21.00
CA ILE A 210 2.05 6.44 -21.81
C ILE A 210 1.22 5.32 -22.48
N ILE A 211 0.31 4.68 -21.75
CA ILE A 211 -0.56 3.62 -22.25
C ILE A 211 -1.52 4.18 -23.32
N ALA A 212 -2.08 5.37 -23.08
CA ALA A 212 -3.01 6.03 -24.00
C ALA A 212 -2.37 6.36 -25.36
N ALA A 213 -1.06 6.66 -25.38
CA ALA A 213 -0.32 6.88 -26.62
C ALA A 213 -0.25 5.63 -27.52
N ARG A 214 -0.45 4.42 -26.95
CA ARG A 214 -0.37 3.12 -27.63
C ARG A 214 0.89 2.93 -28.48
N ASP A 215 1.98 3.54 -28.02
CA ASP A 215 3.29 3.49 -28.65
C ASP A 215 4.21 2.59 -27.81
N GLY A 216 4.24 1.30 -28.15
CA GLY A 216 5.10 0.30 -27.51
C GLY A 216 4.48 -0.44 -26.32
N LEU A 217 3.83 0.27 -25.39
CA LEU A 217 3.22 -0.32 -24.18
C LEU A 217 1.69 -0.35 -24.27
N LEU A 218 1.10 -1.48 -23.86
CA LEU A 218 -0.34 -1.71 -23.83
C LEU A 218 -0.75 -2.23 -22.44
N ALA A 219 -1.88 -1.77 -21.91
CA ALA A 219 -2.39 -2.24 -20.63
C ALA A 219 -3.91 -2.14 -20.56
N ASP A 220 -4.55 -3.16 -19.99
CA ASP A 220 -6.00 -3.23 -19.76
C ASP A 220 -6.30 -3.75 -18.34
N ALA A 221 -7.57 -4.07 -18.06
CA ALA A 221 -7.98 -4.60 -16.76
C ALA A 221 -7.40 -6.01 -16.45
N TYR A 222 -6.85 -6.70 -17.46
CA TYR A 222 -6.40 -8.08 -17.38
C TYR A 222 -4.88 -8.22 -17.39
N GLY A 223 -4.13 -7.22 -17.82
CA GLY A 223 -2.67 -7.28 -17.80
C GLY A 223 -1.96 -6.13 -18.47
N ILE A 224 -0.63 -6.27 -18.53
CA ILE A 224 0.27 -5.41 -19.32
C ILE A 224 0.96 -6.23 -20.40
N ALA A 225 1.12 -5.62 -21.56
CA ALA A 225 1.75 -6.23 -22.73
C ALA A 225 2.46 -5.14 -23.55
N THR A 226 3.23 -5.57 -24.53
CA THR A 226 3.91 -4.66 -25.46
C THR A 226 3.39 -4.90 -26.88
N THR A 227 3.67 -3.99 -27.81
CA THR A 227 3.32 -4.17 -29.23
C THR A 227 4.09 -5.32 -29.91
N LEU A 228 5.20 -5.77 -29.33
CA LEU A 228 6.05 -6.84 -29.85
C LEU A 228 5.97 -8.12 -28.97
N PRO A 229 5.57 -9.28 -29.52
CA PRO A 229 5.40 -10.50 -28.73
C PRO A 229 6.65 -10.98 -27.96
N ALA A 230 7.85 -10.74 -28.49
CA ALA A 230 9.10 -11.10 -27.81
C ALA A 230 9.33 -10.25 -26.54
N GLN A 231 9.06 -8.94 -26.61
CA GLN A 231 9.15 -8.03 -25.46
C GLN A 231 8.05 -8.31 -24.44
N THR A 232 6.85 -8.68 -24.88
CA THR A 232 5.76 -9.11 -23.98
C THR A 232 6.17 -10.34 -23.17
N ARG A 233 6.78 -11.35 -23.81
CA ARG A 233 7.29 -12.53 -23.09
C ARG A 233 8.36 -12.17 -22.06
N ALA A 234 9.31 -11.31 -22.41
CA ALA A 234 10.34 -10.86 -21.49
C ALA A 234 9.76 -10.08 -20.29
N LEU A 235 8.78 -9.21 -20.54
CA LEU A 235 8.05 -8.49 -19.50
C LEU A 235 7.31 -9.45 -18.56
N HIS A 236 6.57 -10.43 -19.09
CA HIS A 236 5.86 -11.41 -18.27
C HIS A 236 6.80 -12.29 -17.43
N GLN A 237 7.95 -12.67 -18.00
CA GLN A 237 8.99 -13.38 -17.24
C GLN A 237 9.55 -12.54 -16.09
N ALA A 238 9.79 -11.24 -16.33
CA ALA A 238 10.27 -10.33 -15.30
C ALA A 238 9.23 -10.13 -14.17
N ILE A 239 7.96 -9.97 -14.53
CA ILE A 239 6.87 -9.88 -13.55
C ILE A 239 6.76 -11.16 -12.73
N ALA A 240 6.79 -12.32 -13.38
CA ALA A 240 6.73 -13.62 -12.69
C ALA A 240 7.91 -13.81 -11.73
N ALA A 241 9.13 -13.43 -12.14
CA ALA A 241 10.30 -13.46 -11.26
C ALA A 241 10.15 -12.53 -10.06
N ALA A 242 9.68 -11.29 -10.27
CA ALA A 242 9.46 -10.33 -9.19
C ALA A 242 8.36 -10.79 -8.21
N MET A 243 7.32 -11.47 -8.69
CA MET A 243 6.28 -12.05 -7.84
C MET A 243 6.81 -13.16 -6.93
N LEU A 244 7.70 -14.01 -7.45
CA LEU A 244 8.32 -15.07 -6.63
C LEU A 244 9.15 -14.48 -5.49
N LEU A 245 9.84 -13.37 -5.75
CA LEU A 245 10.69 -12.69 -4.77
C LEU A 245 9.88 -11.86 -3.75
N ALA A 246 8.72 -11.34 -4.15
CA ALA A 246 7.81 -10.64 -3.25
C ALA A 246 7.16 -11.55 -2.19
N GLY A 247 7.26 -12.87 -2.33
CA GLY A 247 6.77 -13.88 -1.38
C GLY A 247 7.83 -14.48 -0.44
N GLY A 248 9.06 -13.94 -0.40
CA GLY A 248 10.18 -14.39 0.47
C GLY A 248 10.24 -13.68 1.85
N PRO A 249 11.07 -14.18 2.81
CA PRO A 249 10.89 -14.02 4.26
C PRO A 249 10.97 -12.59 4.83
N ASP A 250 10.30 -12.43 5.99
CA ASP A 250 9.84 -11.23 6.72
C ASP A 250 10.85 -10.12 7.11
N SER A 251 12.09 -10.11 6.60
CA SER A 251 13.09 -9.09 6.96
C SER A 251 13.09 -7.91 5.97
N ALA A 252 12.85 -6.69 6.45
CA ALA A 252 12.96 -5.47 5.63
C ALA A 252 14.37 -5.27 5.00
N ASP A 253 15.42 -5.76 5.67
CA ASP A 253 16.81 -5.73 5.16
C ASP A 253 17.08 -6.74 4.04
N ASP A 254 16.43 -7.91 4.07
CA ASP A 254 16.54 -8.92 3.01
C ASP A 254 15.74 -8.49 1.77
N ALA A 255 14.62 -7.80 1.97
CA ALA A 255 13.78 -7.28 0.89
C ALA A 255 14.48 -6.22 0.03
N LEU A 256 15.27 -5.31 0.63
CA LEU A 256 16.04 -4.31 -0.12
C LEU A 256 17.18 -4.95 -0.92
N THR A 257 17.85 -5.95 -0.32
CA THR A 257 18.93 -6.71 -0.96
C THR A 257 18.40 -7.58 -2.11
N HIS A 258 17.23 -8.19 -1.95
CA HIS A 258 16.57 -8.97 -3.02
C HIS A 258 15.92 -8.07 -4.09
N ALA A 259 15.40 -6.89 -3.73
CA ALA A 259 14.87 -5.92 -4.70
C ALA A 259 15.97 -5.45 -5.67
N ALA A 260 17.19 -5.21 -5.18
CA ALA A 260 18.34 -4.91 -6.03
C ALA A 260 18.74 -6.10 -6.94
N ALA A 261 18.60 -7.34 -6.45
CA ALA A 261 18.83 -8.55 -7.24
C ALA A 261 17.72 -8.84 -8.29
N ALA A 262 16.54 -8.24 -8.13
CA ALA A 262 15.34 -8.47 -8.94
C ALA A 262 15.01 -7.35 -9.94
N MET A 263 15.76 -6.24 -9.94
CA MET A 263 15.53 -5.09 -10.83
C MET A 263 15.77 -5.49 -12.29
N LEU A 264 14.73 -6.01 -12.93
CA LEU A 264 14.76 -6.39 -14.33
C LEU A 264 14.29 -5.22 -15.19
N ARG A 265 15.17 -4.79 -16.11
CA ARG A 265 14.89 -3.68 -17.04
C ARG A 265 14.54 -4.24 -18.41
N ILE A 266 13.34 -3.93 -18.89
CA ILE A 266 12.82 -4.37 -20.17
C ILE A 266 12.69 -3.17 -21.10
N PRO A 267 13.47 -3.10 -22.19
CA PRO A 267 13.28 -2.08 -23.21
C PRO A 267 12.04 -2.41 -24.04
N VAL A 268 11.18 -1.42 -24.23
CA VAL A 268 9.97 -1.52 -25.04
C VAL A 268 10.09 -0.60 -26.24
N SER A 269 10.08 -1.19 -27.44
CA SER A 269 10.31 -0.46 -28.67
C SER A 269 9.13 0.44 -29.00
N ARG A 270 9.43 1.65 -29.46
CA ARG A 270 8.47 2.64 -29.94
C ARG A 270 8.69 2.95 -31.42
N ARG A 271 7.73 3.64 -32.02
CA ARG A 271 7.85 4.11 -33.41
C ARG A 271 8.87 5.26 -33.48
N PRO A 272 9.79 5.27 -34.45
CA PRO A 272 10.65 6.41 -34.70
C PRO A 272 9.82 7.71 -34.85
N PRO A 273 10.30 8.85 -34.33
CA PRO A 273 11.64 9.10 -33.81
C PRO A 273 11.84 8.75 -32.32
N ASN A 274 10.83 8.19 -31.63
CA ASN A 274 10.91 7.92 -30.20
C ASN A 274 11.85 6.73 -29.91
N GLY A 275 12.80 6.92 -29.00
CA GLY A 275 13.60 5.88 -28.35
C GLY A 275 12.75 4.92 -27.50
N PRO A 276 13.32 3.80 -27.03
CA PRO A 276 12.56 2.78 -26.31
C PRO A 276 12.18 3.23 -24.89
N LEU A 277 10.96 2.88 -24.44
CA LEU A 277 10.61 2.99 -23.02
C LEU A 277 11.43 1.98 -22.21
N ILE A 278 11.84 2.35 -21.00
CA ILE A 278 12.54 1.45 -20.08
C ILE A 278 11.59 1.09 -18.94
N LEU A 279 11.13 -0.15 -18.93
CA LEU A 279 10.31 -0.69 -17.85
C LEU A 279 11.24 -1.31 -16.81
N THR A 280 11.18 -0.82 -15.57
CA THR A 280 11.88 -1.41 -14.44
C THR A 280 10.88 -2.15 -13.57
N VAL A 281 11.00 -3.47 -13.50
CA VAL A 281 10.14 -4.33 -12.70
C VAL A 281 10.81 -4.54 -11.35
N VAL A 282 10.10 -4.20 -10.26
CA VAL A 282 10.59 -4.37 -8.89
C VAL A 282 9.58 -5.13 -8.03
N PRO A 283 10.04 -6.04 -7.16
CA PRO A 283 9.20 -6.56 -6.09
C PRO A 283 8.73 -5.40 -5.21
N ALA A 284 7.43 -5.36 -4.89
CA ALA A 284 6.85 -4.35 -4.02
C ALA A 284 6.16 -5.06 -2.85
N PRO A 285 6.93 -5.52 -1.84
CA PRO A 285 6.36 -6.22 -0.70
C PRO A 285 5.47 -5.27 0.09
N THR A 286 4.21 -5.62 0.24
CA THR A 286 3.30 -4.93 1.16
C THR A 286 3.60 -5.38 2.58
N ALA A 287 4.07 -4.46 3.42
CA ALA A 287 4.26 -4.71 4.84
C ALA A 287 2.91 -4.99 5.51
N GLY A 288 2.63 -6.27 5.74
CA GLY A 288 1.49 -6.76 6.51
C GLY A 288 0.16 -6.79 5.74
N ARG A 289 -0.51 -7.95 5.85
CA ARG A 289 -1.86 -8.32 5.37
C ARG A 289 -1.91 -8.93 3.95
N GLY A 290 -1.95 -10.26 3.90
CA GLY A 290 -2.26 -11.02 2.69
C GLY A 290 -3.66 -10.75 2.09
N PRO A 291 -3.88 -11.11 0.80
CA PRO A 291 -4.37 -10.12 -0.18
C PRO A 291 -5.78 -10.41 -0.70
N ALA A 292 -6.71 -9.45 -0.66
CA ALA A 292 -7.98 -9.54 -1.41
C ALA A 292 -7.78 -9.27 -2.90
N PRO A 293 -8.62 -9.84 -3.78
CA PRO A 293 -8.66 -9.39 -5.16
C PRO A 293 -8.98 -7.89 -5.18
N GLY A 294 -8.09 -7.12 -5.79
CA GLY A 294 -8.14 -5.65 -5.79
C GLY A 294 -7.32 -4.97 -4.68
N GLU A 295 -6.55 -5.68 -3.85
CA GLU A 295 -5.51 -5.07 -3.02
C GLU A 295 -4.18 -4.99 -3.81
N PRO A 296 -3.51 -3.83 -3.85
CA PRO A 296 -2.19 -3.71 -4.48
C PRO A 296 -1.13 -4.46 -3.65
N GLY A 297 -0.27 -5.22 -4.31
CA GLY A 297 0.93 -5.78 -3.66
C GLY A 297 1.42 -7.11 -4.22
N ALA A 298 2.22 -7.07 -5.28
CA ALA A 298 3.25 -8.08 -5.54
C ALA A 298 4.41 -7.50 -6.35
N VAL A 299 4.12 -6.62 -7.32
CA VAL A 299 5.12 -6.07 -8.23
C VAL A 299 4.78 -4.63 -8.60
N ALA A 300 5.78 -3.75 -8.62
CA ALA A 300 5.68 -2.43 -9.23
C ALA A 300 6.45 -2.40 -10.56
N VAL A 301 5.86 -1.78 -11.56
CA VAL A 301 6.48 -1.52 -12.86
C VAL A 301 6.65 -0.01 -13.01
N LEU A 302 7.91 0.44 -12.94
CA LEU A 302 8.30 1.81 -13.18
C LEU A 302 8.60 2.00 -14.67
N ILE A 303 8.08 3.06 -15.27
CA ILE A 303 8.23 3.34 -16.70
C ILE A 303 9.00 4.64 -16.84
N SER A 304 10.20 4.53 -17.42
CA SER A 304 11.03 5.68 -17.76
C SER A 304 10.99 5.92 -19.26
N ASP A 305 10.75 7.17 -19.64
CA ASP A 305 10.73 7.64 -21.02
C ASP A 305 12.00 8.46 -21.31
N PRO A 306 12.99 7.92 -22.04
CA PRO A 306 14.28 8.60 -22.22
C PRO A 306 14.22 9.79 -23.17
N ASP A 307 13.21 9.88 -24.05
CA ASP A 307 13.06 11.02 -24.96
C ASP A 307 12.46 12.24 -24.24
N ARG A 308 11.97 12.03 -23.02
CA ARG A 308 11.46 13.10 -22.19
C ARG A 308 12.64 13.80 -21.53
N ARG A 309 12.81 15.09 -21.85
CA ARG A 309 13.86 15.92 -21.27
C ARG A 309 13.58 16.14 -19.79
N SER A 310 14.42 15.56 -18.93
CA SER A 310 14.49 15.91 -17.53
C SER A 310 14.90 17.37 -17.42
N ARG A 311 14.03 18.24 -16.90
CA ARG A 311 14.37 19.65 -16.69
C ARG A 311 15.48 19.75 -15.65
N ILE A 312 16.47 20.61 -15.86
CA ILE A 312 17.44 20.93 -14.81
C ILE A 312 16.81 21.90 -13.81
N ASP A 313 16.96 21.63 -12.51
CA ASP A 313 16.59 22.55 -11.44
C ASP A 313 17.58 23.73 -11.40
N THR A 314 17.32 24.74 -12.22
CA THR A 314 18.13 25.95 -12.29
C THR A 314 18.18 26.70 -10.97
N ALA A 315 17.13 26.61 -10.14
CA ALA A 315 17.07 27.30 -8.86
C ALA A 315 17.95 26.60 -7.81
N GLY A 316 17.84 25.26 -7.72
CA GLY A 316 18.73 24.44 -6.90
C GLY A 316 20.19 24.58 -7.34
N LEU A 317 20.45 24.61 -8.65
CA LEU A 317 21.79 24.79 -9.20
C LEU A 317 22.39 26.16 -8.81
N ALA A 318 21.62 27.23 -8.95
CA ALA A 318 22.02 28.57 -8.53
C ALA A 318 22.34 28.62 -7.03
N SER A 319 21.49 28.00 -6.21
CA SER A 319 21.68 27.97 -4.76
C SER A 319 22.89 27.15 -4.32
N ALA A 320 23.20 26.05 -5.02
CA ALA A 320 24.28 25.14 -4.64
C ALA A 320 25.67 25.68 -4.99
N TYR A 321 25.81 26.33 -6.15
CA TYR A 321 27.11 26.78 -6.67
C TYR A 321 27.24 28.30 -6.81
N GLY A 322 26.26 29.07 -6.33
CA GLY A 322 26.27 30.54 -6.45
C GLY A 322 26.23 31.01 -7.92
N LEU A 323 25.57 30.26 -8.80
CA LEU A 323 25.38 30.68 -10.17
C LEU A 323 24.34 31.80 -10.24
N THR A 324 24.50 32.72 -11.20
CA THR A 324 23.45 33.67 -11.55
C THR A 324 22.32 32.96 -12.30
N ARG A 325 21.16 33.62 -12.42
CA ARG A 325 20.04 33.09 -13.22
C ARG A 325 20.48 32.78 -14.66
N ARG A 326 21.19 33.71 -15.32
CA ARG A 326 21.64 33.55 -16.72
C ARG A 326 22.67 32.43 -16.88
N GLU A 327 23.56 32.26 -15.91
CA GLU A 327 24.51 31.13 -15.87
C GLU A 327 23.78 29.79 -15.71
N SER A 328 22.75 29.74 -14.86
CA SER A 328 21.94 28.53 -14.64
C SER A 328 21.09 28.17 -15.85
N ASP A 329 20.48 29.16 -16.50
CA ASP A 329 19.72 28.98 -17.75
C ASP A 329 20.62 28.44 -18.87
N LEU A 330 21.85 28.97 -18.98
CA LEU A 330 22.85 28.46 -19.93
C LEU A 330 23.26 27.02 -19.61
N ALA A 331 23.55 26.72 -18.35
CA ALA A 331 23.94 25.37 -17.91
C ALA A 331 22.84 24.33 -18.18
N ALA A 332 21.57 24.70 -17.99
CA ALA A 332 20.42 23.85 -18.32
C ALA A 332 20.33 23.53 -19.82
N LEU A 333 20.52 24.52 -20.70
CA LEU A 333 20.53 24.29 -22.15
C LEU A 333 21.70 23.40 -22.58
N ILE A 334 22.88 23.59 -21.99
CA ILE A 334 24.03 22.73 -22.22
C ILE A 334 23.75 21.29 -21.77
N ALA A 335 23.04 21.08 -20.65
CA ALA A 335 22.62 19.77 -20.17
C ALA A 335 21.59 19.09 -21.09
N ASP A 336 20.72 19.88 -21.74
CA ASP A 336 19.78 19.44 -22.77
C ASP A 336 20.45 19.08 -24.10
N GLY A 337 21.79 19.18 -24.19
CA GLY A 337 22.58 18.78 -25.35
C GLY A 337 22.81 19.88 -26.37
N PHE A 338 22.35 21.11 -26.12
CA PHE A 338 22.61 22.24 -27.00
C PHE A 338 24.10 22.63 -26.98
N GLY A 339 24.62 23.01 -28.14
CA GLY A 339 25.94 23.62 -28.24
C GLY A 339 25.95 25.07 -27.71
N PRO A 340 27.12 25.65 -27.38
CA PRO A 340 27.21 27.03 -26.90
C PRO A 340 26.62 28.09 -27.85
N ALA A 341 26.61 27.81 -29.16
CA ALA A 341 26.02 28.70 -30.15
C ALA A 341 24.48 28.68 -30.12
N GLU A 342 23.89 27.47 -30.09
CA GLU A 342 22.44 27.26 -30.04
C GLU A 342 21.87 27.74 -28.70
N ALA A 343 22.60 27.53 -27.62
CA ALA A 343 22.23 28.03 -26.30
C ALA A 343 22.28 29.58 -26.24
N ALA A 344 23.26 30.19 -26.92
CA ALA A 344 23.33 31.66 -27.04
C ALA A 344 22.12 32.23 -27.81
N GLU A 345 21.76 31.59 -28.93
CA GLU A 345 20.58 31.93 -29.72
C GLU A 345 19.29 31.81 -28.88
N SER A 346 19.12 30.68 -28.18
CA SER A 346 17.97 30.42 -27.31
C SER A 346 17.82 31.44 -26.18
N LEU A 347 18.92 31.98 -25.66
CA LEU A 347 18.94 32.97 -24.57
C LEU A 347 18.94 34.43 -25.07
N GLY A 348 19.03 34.65 -26.38
CA GLY A 348 19.11 35.99 -26.99
C GLY A 348 20.40 36.74 -26.63
N ILE A 349 21.52 36.03 -26.49
CA ILE A 349 22.84 36.61 -26.16
C ILE A 349 23.88 36.30 -27.24
N SER A 350 25.01 37.01 -27.22
CA SER A 350 26.12 36.70 -28.14
C SER A 350 26.81 35.38 -27.77
N ILE A 351 27.36 34.67 -28.76
CA ILE A 351 28.17 33.46 -28.52
C ILE A 351 29.38 33.75 -27.60
N GLY A 352 29.95 34.95 -27.68
CA GLY A 352 31.05 35.39 -26.80
C GLY A 352 30.59 35.47 -25.34
N THR A 353 29.40 36.03 -25.11
CA THR A 353 28.76 36.10 -23.78
C THR A 353 28.44 34.70 -23.26
N ALA A 354 27.89 33.81 -24.10
CA ALA A 354 27.62 32.42 -23.71
C ALA A 354 28.90 31.67 -23.33
N ARG A 355 29.99 31.82 -24.09
CA ARG A 355 31.29 31.23 -23.75
C ARG A 355 31.85 31.79 -22.44
N HIS A 356 31.68 33.09 -22.20
CA HIS A 356 32.09 33.70 -20.94
C HIS A 356 31.31 33.14 -19.75
N TYR A 357 29.98 33.09 -19.85
CA TYR A 357 29.13 32.49 -18.81
C TYR A 357 29.46 31.01 -18.60
N LEU A 358 29.70 30.23 -19.66
CA LEU A 358 30.09 28.82 -19.53
C LEU A 358 31.43 28.66 -18.79
N LYS A 359 32.39 29.56 -19.01
CA LYS A 359 33.65 29.58 -18.25
C LYS A 359 33.40 29.86 -16.77
N GLN A 360 32.53 30.83 -16.45
CA GLN A 360 32.15 31.12 -15.07
C GLN A 360 31.43 29.94 -14.41
N VAL A 361 30.56 29.26 -15.14
CA VAL A 361 29.91 28.03 -14.66
C VAL A 361 30.97 26.96 -14.33
N PHE A 362 31.91 26.68 -15.24
CA PHE A 362 32.98 25.73 -15.00
C PHE A 362 33.82 26.03 -13.76
N GLU A 363 34.18 27.31 -13.56
CA GLU A 363 34.92 27.76 -12.38
C GLU A 363 34.10 27.55 -11.09
N LYS A 364 32.81 27.91 -11.09
CA LYS A 364 31.93 27.81 -9.90
C LYS A 364 31.50 26.39 -9.56
N THR A 365 31.40 25.50 -10.56
CA THR A 365 31.02 24.09 -10.37
C THR A 365 32.23 23.17 -10.27
N GLU A 366 33.46 23.71 -10.30
CA GLU A 366 34.72 22.94 -10.32
C GLU A 366 34.76 21.86 -11.40
N THR A 367 34.26 22.18 -12.59
CA THR A 367 34.30 21.27 -13.75
C THR A 367 35.22 21.85 -14.82
N HIS A 368 35.85 20.97 -15.61
CA HIS A 368 36.85 21.39 -16.59
C HIS A 368 36.40 21.13 -18.03
N ARG A 369 35.34 20.34 -18.23
CA ARG A 369 34.80 20.01 -19.56
C ARG A 369 33.28 20.03 -19.54
N GLN A 370 32.67 20.32 -20.70
CA GLN A 370 31.22 20.30 -20.88
C GLN A 370 30.61 18.95 -20.45
N ALA A 371 31.25 17.82 -20.77
CA ALA A 371 30.78 16.50 -20.36
C ALA A 371 30.78 16.30 -18.83
N GLU A 372 31.74 16.92 -18.11
CA GLU A 372 31.81 16.85 -16.65
C GLU A 372 30.68 17.67 -16.01
N LEU A 373 30.41 18.86 -16.56
CA LEU A 373 29.25 19.67 -16.16
C LEU A 373 27.94 18.94 -16.42
N VAL A 374 27.73 18.41 -17.63
CA VAL A 374 26.52 17.65 -17.98
C VAL A 374 26.32 16.48 -17.01
N ARG A 375 27.39 15.73 -16.69
CA ARG A 375 27.35 14.62 -15.73
C ARG A 375 26.95 15.09 -14.33
N LEU A 376 27.50 16.20 -13.84
CA LEU A 376 27.17 16.78 -12.53
C LEU A 376 25.69 17.16 -12.46
N LEU A 377 25.19 17.82 -13.51
CA LEU A 377 23.81 18.31 -13.59
C LEU A 377 22.80 17.16 -13.64
N LEU A 378 23.02 16.17 -14.50
CA LEU A 378 22.13 15.02 -14.64
C LEU A 378 22.12 14.09 -13.42
N HIS A 379 23.17 14.12 -12.59
CA HIS A 379 23.24 13.29 -11.39
C HIS A 379 22.52 13.93 -10.20
N SER A 380 22.50 15.26 -10.10
CA SER A 380 22.18 15.94 -8.83
C SER A 380 21.13 17.06 -8.93
N PHE A 381 20.79 17.52 -10.14
CA PHE A 381 19.92 18.68 -10.35
C PHE A 381 18.80 18.42 -11.36
N ILE A 382 18.25 17.20 -11.40
CA ILE A 382 17.02 16.95 -12.15
C ILE A 382 15.84 17.52 -11.37
N ALA A 383 15.14 18.48 -11.97
CA ALA A 383 13.93 19.06 -11.43
C ALA A 383 12.79 18.03 -11.46
N PRO A 384 11.96 17.99 -10.41
CA PRO A 384 10.74 17.22 -10.45
C PRO A 384 9.77 17.78 -11.49
N ASP A 385 9.07 16.88 -12.17
CA ASP A 385 8.07 17.18 -13.17
C ASP A 385 6.82 17.73 -12.47
N SER A 386 6.87 19.02 -12.13
CA SER A 386 5.71 19.77 -11.70
C SER A 386 4.82 19.92 -12.93
N GLY A 387 3.78 19.09 -13.00
CA GLY A 387 2.79 19.08 -14.07
C GLY A 387 2.43 20.52 -14.42
N ALA A 388 3.02 21.01 -15.51
CA ALA A 388 2.70 22.31 -16.03
C ALA A 388 1.26 22.17 -16.50
N ALA A 389 0.33 22.74 -15.74
CA ALA A 389 -0.93 23.19 -16.25
C ALA A 389 -0.62 24.07 -17.47
N ALA A 390 -0.56 23.44 -18.64
CA ALA A 390 -0.62 24.09 -19.92
C ALA A 390 -2.01 24.69 -19.98
N GLY A 391 -2.07 25.98 -19.61
CA GLY A 391 -3.30 26.65 -19.27
C GLY A 391 -4.26 26.85 -20.43
N ARG A 392 -5.45 27.30 -20.06
CA ARG A 392 -6.08 28.48 -20.64
C ARG A 392 -6.70 29.31 -19.53
#